data_AF-A0A127VCJ6-F1
#
_entry.id   AF-A0A127VCJ6-F1
#
_cell.length_a   1.000
_cell.length_b   1.000
_cell.length_c   1.000
_cell.angle_alpha   90.00
_cell.angle_beta   90.00
_cell.angle_gamma   90.00
#
_symmetry.space_group_name_H-M   'P 1'
#
loop_
_entity.id
_entity.type
_entity.pdbx_description
1 polymer ?
#
loop_
_entity_poly.entity_id
_entity_poly.type
_entity_poly.pdbx_seq_one_letter_code
_entity_poly.pdbx_strand_id
1 'polypeptide(L)'
;MFKFPHEYQLDTESPIYTTFPAHYNSAPIACRFSRPEDKGKVESAIKYVKNDFLKNFRGSDYDALVCELKVWNKEVCNKRVHGTTRKIPETVFNGIDKQALAALSLRRYQVMDLSTLKVSHMAQSVIVIITILSRKSLLYKSQVLQGEVKYECKLSYSNQY
;
A
#
# COMPACT_ATOMS: atom_id res chain seq x y z
N MET A 1 19.66 -14.11 19.43
CA MET A 1 20.22 -12.91 18.76
C MET A 1 20.64 -13.33 17.36
N PHE A 2 19.76 -13.16 16.37
CA PHE A 2 20.02 -13.57 14.99
C PHE A 2 20.74 -12.42 14.25
N LYS A 3 21.99 -12.64 13.85
CA LYS A 3 22.74 -11.74 12.98
C LYS A 3 22.44 -12.13 11.53
N PHE A 4 21.74 -11.27 10.80
CA PHE A 4 21.57 -11.41 9.35
C PHE A 4 22.81 -10.83 8.64
N PRO A 5 23.52 -11.61 7.81
CA PRO A 5 24.65 -11.11 7.03
C PRO A 5 24.13 -10.42 5.77
N HIS A 6 24.66 -9.23 5.49
CA HIS A 6 24.27 -8.28 4.44
C HIS A 6 22.97 -7.50 4.70
N GLU A 7 23.14 -6.35 5.33
CA GLU A 7 22.13 -5.31 5.52
C GLU A 7 21.82 -4.64 4.18
N TYR A 8 20.75 -5.05 3.53
CA TYR A 8 20.18 -4.34 2.39
C TYR A 8 19.45 -3.10 2.91
N GLN A 9 20.05 -1.92 2.75
CA GLN A 9 19.38 -0.67 3.01
C GLN A 9 18.30 -0.46 1.93
N LEU A 10 17.03 -0.46 2.33
CA LEU A 10 15.97 0.11 1.51
C LEU A 10 16.35 1.56 1.21
N ASP A 11 16.13 2.03 -0.02
CA ASP A 11 16.31 3.45 -0.36
C ASP A 11 15.47 4.28 0.62
N THR A 12 16.13 4.83 1.63
CA THR A 12 15.53 5.58 2.74
C THR A 12 15.02 6.94 2.27
N GLU A 13 15.23 7.29 1.00
CA GLU A 13 14.83 8.57 0.42
C GLU A 13 13.32 8.76 0.41
N SER A 14 12.53 7.69 0.34
CA SER A 14 11.07 7.78 0.43
C SER A 14 10.58 7.35 1.81
N PRO A 15 10.16 8.30 2.67
CA PRO A 15 9.74 8.02 4.04
C PRO A 15 8.50 7.12 4.11
N ILE A 16 7.74 6.99 3.04
CA ILE A 16 6.53 6.15 2.98
C ILE A 16 6.89 4.66 3.12
N TYR A 17 7.99 4.21 2.51
CA TYR A 17 8.37 2.80 2.52
C TYR A 17 8.86 2.30 3.88
N THR A 18 9.24 3.21 4.79
CA THR A 18 9.65 2.88 6.15
C THR A 18 8.51 3.08 7.15
N THR A 19 7.74 4.17 7.01
CA THR A 19 6.67 4.55 7.95
C THR A 19 5.41 3.70 7.81
N PHE A 20 5.03 3.30 6.59
CA PHE A 20 3.84 2.46 6.38
C PHE A 20 3.96 1.08 7.03
N PRO A 21 5.02 0.29 6.80
CA PRO A 21 5.16 -1.01 7.45
C PRO A 21 5.22 -0.90 8.97
N ALA A 22 5.97 0.09 9.48
CA ALA A 22 6.10 0.35 10.91
C ALA A 22 4.74 0.64 11.59
N HIS A 23 3.85 1.38 10.92
CA HIS A 23 2.50 1.67 11.43
C HIS A 23 1.65 0.40 11.64
N TYR A 24 1.90 -0.67 10.88
CA TYR A 24 1.22 -1.96 11.02
C TYR A 24 2.10 -3.02 11.70
N ASN A 25 3.15 -2.60 12.43
CA ASN A 25 4.09 -3.49 13.12
C ASN A 25 4.70 -4.56 12.19
N SER A 26 5.01 -4.16 10.97
CA SER A 26 5.58 -5.01 9.92
C SER A 26 6.91 -4.45 9.44
N ALA A 27 7.80 -5.33 8.99
CA ALA A 27 9.11 -4.94 8.48
C ALA A 27 9.18 -5.18 6.97
N PRO A 28 9.59 -4.18 6.17
CA PRO A 28 9.85 -4.38 4.76
C PRO A 28 11.12 -5.21 4.58
N ILE A 29 11.06 -6.21 3.69
CA ILE A 29 12.23 -7.02 3.30
C ILE A 29 12.48 -6.77 1.82
N ALA A 30 13.59 -6.11 1.51
CA ALA A 30 14.02 -5.89 0.13
C ALA A 30 14.53 -7.20 -0.50
N CYS A 31 14.29 -7.37 -1.79
CA CYS A 31 14.90 -8.44 -2.57
C CYS A 31 16.38 -8.14 -2.80
N ARG A 32 17.21 -9.18 -2.87
CA ARG A 32 18.64 -8.99 -3.13
C ARG A 32 18.87 -8.55 -4.58
N PHE A 33 19.86 -7.70 -4.78
CA PHE A 33 20.19 -7.20 -6.12
C PHE A 33 20.54 -8.38 -7.04
N SER A 34 20.01 -8.35 -8.26
CA SER A 34 20.27 -9.36 -9.30
C SER A 34 19.94 -10.82 -8.91
N ARG A 35 19.04 -11.04 -7.94
CA ARG A 35 18.52 -12.38 -7.60
C ARG A 35 17.03 -12.49 -7.94
N PRO A 36 16.66 -12.86 -9.18
CA PRO A 36 15.24 -13.01 -9.56
C PRO A 36 14.52 -14.11 -8.76
N GLU A 37 15.26 -15.08 -8.24
CA GLU A 37 14.72 -16.19 -7.43
C GLU A 37 13.99 -15.72 -6.16
N ASP A 38 14.39 -14.57 -5.58
CA ASP A 38 13.78 -14.02 -4.37
C ASP A 38 12.28 -13.62 -4.61
N LYS A 39 11.87 -13.51 -5.88
CA LYS A 39 10.49 -13.16 -6.30
C LYS A 39 9.65 -14.38 -6.69
N GLY A 40 10.16 -15.61 -6.56
CA GLY A 40 9.49 -16.82 -7.06
C GLY A 40 8.07 -17.05 -6.53
N LYS A 41 7.78 -16.66 -5.27
CA LYS A 41 6.43 -16.77 -4.69
C LYS A 41 5.42 -15.86 -5.38
N VAL A 42 5.82 -14.61 -5.62
CA VAL A 42 4.98 -13.60 -6.30
C VAL A 42 4.77 -13.98 -7.76
N GLU A 43 5.83 -14.39 -8.45
CA GLU A 43 5.76 -14.80 -9.85
C GLU A 43 4.88 -16.03 -10.05
N SER A 44 4.98 -17.02 -9.17
CA SER A 44 4.13 -18.22 -9.19
C SER A 44 2.65 -17.86 -8.98
N ALA A 45 2.35 -16.95 -8.05
CA ALA A 45 0.98 -16.48 -7.82
C ALA A 45 0.42 -15.75 -9.05
N ILE A 46 1.19 -14.84 -9.65
CA ILE A 46 0.80 -14.13 -10.88
C ILE A 46 0.57 -15.12 -12.03
N LYS A 47 1.47 -16.11 -12.19
CA LYS A 47 1.34 -17.18 -13.19
C LYS A 47 0.04 -17.97 -13.00
N TYR A 48 -0.35 -18.24 -11.76
CA TYR A 48 -1.61 -18.94 -11.47
C TYR A 48 -2.83 -18.10 -11.88
N VAL A 49 -2.92 -16.84 -11.43
CA VAL A 49 -4.04 -15.95 -11.78
C VAL A 49 -4.15 -15.76 -13.30
N LYS A 50 -3.01 -15.60 -14.00
CA LYS A 50 -2.98 -15.47 -15.45
C LYS A 50 -3.49 -16.71 -16.18
N ASN A 51 -3.07 -17.90 -15.74
CA ASN A 51 -3.40 -19.13 -16.47
C ASN A 51 -4.77 -19.70 -16.10
N ASP A 52 -5.25 -19.46 -14.89
CA ASP A 52 -6.52 -20.00 -14.41
C ASP A 52 -7.66 -19.00 -14.58
N PHE A 53 -7.55 -17.80 -14.01
CA PHE A 53 -8.62 -16.81 -14.06
C PHE A 53 -8.63 -16.04 -15.39
N LEU A 54 -7.55 -15.34 -15.72
CA LEU A 54 -7.56 -14.37 -16.83
C LEU A 54 -7.77 -15.02 -18.21
N LYS A 55 -7.32 -16.26 -18.42
CA LYS A 55 -7.59 -17.01 -19.67
C LYS A 55 -9.08 -17.37 -19.84
N ASN A 56 -9.78 -17.57 -18.74
CA ASN A 56 -11.17 -17.99 -18.71
C ASN A 56 -12.15 -16.83 -18.56
N PHE A 57 -11.65 -15.64 -18.22
CA PHE A 57 -12.45 -14.42 -18.17
C PHE A 57 -13.04 -14.08 -19.55
N ARG A 58 -14.31 -13.68 -19.55
CA ARG A 58 -15.08 -13.32 -20.76
C ARG A 58 -15.77 -11.96 -20.68
N GLY A 59 -15.64 -11.26 -19.54
CA GLY A 59 -16.17 -9.90 -19.40
C GLY A 59 -15.41 -8.88 -20.25
N SER A 60 -16.03 -7.73 -20.47
CA SER A 60 -15.52 -6.67 -21.35
C SER A 60 -15.03 -5.43 -20.61
N ASP A 61 -15.33 -5.28 -19.33
CA ASP A 61 -14.98 -4.11 -18.52
C ASP A 61 -14.16 -4.46 -17.28
N TYR A 62 -13.57 -3.42 -16.68
CA TYR A 62 -12.75 -3.54 -15.50
C TYR A 62 -13.57 -3.91 -14.25
N ASP A 63 -14.80 -3.43 -14.14
CA ASP A 63 -15.65 -3.69 -12.98
C ASP A 63 -16.12 -5.15 -12.92
N ALA A 64 -16.50 -5.75 -14.06
CA ALA A 64 -16.77 -7.18 -14.14
C ALA A 64 -15.53 -7.99 -13.82
N LEU A 65 -14.35 -7.59 -14.31
CA LEU A 65 -13.08 -8.24 -13.97
C LEU A 65 -12.85 -8.26 -12.46
N VAL A 66 -13.04 -7.12 -11.78
CA VAL A 66 -12.85 -7.02 -10.32
C VAL A 66 -13.87 -7.87 -9.57
N CYS A 67 -15.14 -7.85 -9.99
CA CYS A 67 -16.20 -8.65 -9.36
C CYS A 67 -15.96 -10.16 -9.54
N GLU A 68 -15.74 -10.61 -10.77
CA GLU A 68 -15.47 -12.02 -11.07
C GLU A 68 -14.18 -12.51 -10.39
N LEU A 69 -13.14 -11.67 -10.34
CA LEU A 69 -11.88 -12.02 -9.66
C LEU A 69 -12.11 -12.23 -8.16
N LYS A 70 -12.94 -11.41 -7.52
CA LYS A 70 -13.30 -11.58 -6.10
C LYS A 70 -14.04 -12.89 -5.86
N VAL A 71 -15.00 -13.22 -6.73
CA VAL A 71 -15.75 -14.49 -6.65
C VAL A 71 -14.82 -15.67 -6.86
N TRP A 72 -14.01 -15.66 -7.91
CA TRP A 72 -13.03 -16.72 -8.19
C TRP A 72 -12.02 -16.89 -7.05
N ASN A 73 -11.55 -15.78 -6.44
CA ASN A 73 -10.63 -15.86 -5.31
C ASN A 73 -11.27 -16.60 -4.13
N LYS A 74 -12.51 -16.25 -3.78
CA LYS A 74 -13.25 -16.85 -2.66
C LYS A 74 -13.63 -18.31 -2.93
N GLU A 75 -14.15 -18.60 -4.11
CA GLU A 75 -14.79 -19.90 -4.40
C GLU A 75 -13.82 -20.93 -4.99
N VAL A 76 -12.75 -20.49 -5.68
CA VAL A 76 -11.81 -21.39 -6.35
C VAL A 76 -10.43 -21.31 -5.70
N CYS A 77 -9.80 -20.13 -5.69
CA CYS A 77 -8.41 -19.98 -5.27
C CYS A 77 -8.18 -20.40 -3.80
N ASN A 78 -9.06 -19.99 -2.89
CA ASN A 78 -8.91 -20.26 -1.46
C ASN A 78 -9.39 -21.65 -1.04
N LYS A 79 -10.29 -22.27 -1.80
CA LYS A 79 -10.89 -23.59 -1.49
C LYS A 79 -10.19 -24.77 -2.15
N ARG A 80 -9.33 -24.54 -3.15
CA ARG A 80 -8.59 -25.61 -3.83
C ARG A 80 -7.59 -26.30 -2.89
N VAL A 81 -7.31 -27.57 -3.15
CA VAL A 81 -6.16 -28.26 -2.54
C VAL A 81 -4.88 -27.77 -3.22
N HIS A 82 -3.97 -27.18 -2.45
CA HIS A 82 -2.73 -26.67 -2.99
C HIS A 82 -1.78 -27.81 -3.41
N GLY A 83 -1.15 -27.69 -4.59
CA GLY A 83 -0.36 -28.77 -5.18
C GLY A 83 0.86 -29.21 -4.36
N THR A 84 1.56 -28.25 -3.75
CA THR A 84 2.77 -28.53 -2.94
C THR A 84 2.44 -28.88 -1.48
N THR A 85 1.67 -28.03 -0.80
CA THR A 85 1.37 -28.22 0.63
C THR A 85 0.26 -29.24 0.89
N ARG A 86 -0.47 -29.67 -0.15
CA ARG A 86 -1.61 -30.62 -0.08
C ARG A 86 -2.71 -30.22 0.91
N LYS A 87 -2.76 -28.94 1.28
CA LYS A 87 -3.74 -28.37 2.20
C LYS A 87 -4.61 -27.34 1.46
N ILE A 88 -5.79 -27.10 2.01
CA ILE A 88 -6.69 -26.04 1.54
C ILE A 88 -6.27 -24.71 2.20
N PRO A 89 -5.91 -23.66 1.42
CA PRO A 89 -5.46 -22.39 1.96
C PRO A 89 -6.43 -21.77 2.98
N GLU A 90 -7.73 -21.77 2.69
CA GLU A 90 -8.76 -21.23 3.59
C GLU A 90 -8.77 -21.94 4.95
N THR A 91 -8.65 -23.26 4.96
CA THR A 91 -8.62 -24.05 6.20
C THR A 91 -7.37 -23.75 7.02
N VAL A 92 -6.21 -23.65 6.37
CA VAL A 92 -4.94 -23.32 7.05
C VAL A 92 -4.98 -21.92 7.64
N PHE A 93 -5.49 -20.94 6.87
CA PHE A 93 -5.60 -19.57 7.33
C PHE A 93 -6.51 -19.45 8.55
N ASN A 94 -7.70 -20.06 8.50
CA ASN A 94 -8.66 -19.98 9.60
C ASN A 94 -8.21 -20.76 10.85
N GLY A 95 -7.51 -21.87 10.67
CA GLY A 95 -7.08 -22.73 11.77
C GLY A 95 -5.81 -22.26 12.48
N ILE A 96 -4.85 -21.71 11.73
CA ILE A 96 -3.49 -21.42 12.24
C ILE A 96 -3.19 -19.93 12.10
N ASP A 97 -3.21 -19.41 10.87
CA ASP A 97 -2.66 -18.08 10.60
C ASP A 97 -3.45 -16.99 11.33
N LYS A 98 -4.78 -17.07 11.32
CA LYS A 98 -5.68 -16.07 11.92
C LYS A 98 -5.43 -15.87 13.42
N GLN A 99 -5.02 -16.91 14.13
CA GLN A 99 -4.71 -16.83 15.56
C GLN A 99 -3.35 -16.19 15.83
N ALA A 100 -2.42 -16.29 14.87
CA ALA A 100 -1.09 -15.69 14.95
C ALA A 100 -1.07 -14.21 14.50
N LEU A 101 -2.15 -13.70 13.90
CA LEU A 101 -2.23 -12.31 13.45
C LEU A 101 -2.47 -11.34 14.61
N ALA A 102 -1.73 -10.23 14.62
CA ALA A 102 -1.97 -9.13 15.53
C ALA A 102 -3.23 -8.33 15.11
N ALA A 103 -3.87 -7.70 16.09
CA ALA A 103 -4.96 -6.76 15.83
C ALA A 103 -4.45 -5.56 15.00
N LEU A 104 -5.28 -5.11 14.06
CA LEU A 104 -4.98 -3.90 13.29
C LEU A 104 -5.08 -2.66 14.16
N SER A 105 -4.28 -1.64 13.86
CA SER A 105 -4.39 -0.34 14.49
C SER A 105 -5.75 0.30 14.19
N LEU A 106 -6.31 1.01 15.17
CA LEU A 106 -7.65 1.64 15.08
C LEU A 106 -7.74 2.71 13.99
N ARG A 107 -6.61 3.33 13.64
CA ARG A 107 -6.53 4.36 12.60
C ARG A 107 -5.82 3.78 11.39
N ARG A 108 -6.35 4.01 10.20
CA ARG A 108 -5.68 3.67 8.94
C ARG A 108 -4.46 4.57 8.75
N TYR A 109 -3.37 4.00 8.26
CA TYR A 109 -2.21 4.79 7.82
C TYR A 109 -2.62 5.85 6.79
N GLN A 110 -2.16 7.08 6.98
CA GLN A 110 -2.45 8.20 6.10
C GLN A 110 -1.23 8.51 5.25
N VAL A 111 -1.37 8.35 3.93
CA VAL A 111 -0.35 8.82 2.98
C VAL A 111 -0.47 10.34 2.91
N MET A 112 0.61 11.04 3.21
CA MET A 112 0.73 12.46 2.94
C MET A 112 1.33 12.63 1.54
N ASP A 113 0.56 13.23 0.64
CA ASP A 113 1.07 13.71 -0.63
C ASP A 113 1.39 15.20 -0.48
N LEU A 114 2.68 15.52 -0.54
CA LEU A 114 3.20 16.87 -0.39
C LEU A 114 3.52 17.39 -1.79
N SER A 115 2.62 18.21 -2.34
CA SER A 115 2.86 18.89 -3.61
C SER A 115 3.27 20.34 -3.36
N THR A 116 4.42 20.73 -3.92
CA THR A 116 4.84 22.13 -3.98
C THR A 116 4.40 22.70 -5.31
N LEU A 117 3.38 23.55 -5.29
CA LEU A 117 2.95 24.28 -6.49
C LEU A 117 3.68 25.62 -6.55
N LYS A 118 4.35 25.91 -7.68
CA LYS A 118 4.96 27.22 -7.92
C LYS A 118 3.84 28.24 -8.11
N VAL A 119 3.72 29.15 -7.17
CA VAL A 119 2.74 30.25 -7.25
C VAL A 119 3.38 31.40 -8.03
N SER A 120 2.60 32.08 -8.89
CA SER A 120 3.11 33.15 -9.74
C SER A 120 3.62 34.34 -8.91
N HIS A 121 4.50 35.17 -9.48
CA HIS A 121 5.08 36.35 -8.81
C HIS A 121 4.03 37.40 -8.37
N MET A 122 2.79 37.32 -8.87
CA MET A 122 1.68 38.16 -8.40
C MET A 122 1.06 37.67 -7.09
N ALA A 123 1.41 36.46 -6.64
CA ALA A 123 0.94 35.88 -5.40
C ALA A 123 2.07 35.88 -4.37
N GLN A 124 1.93 36.69 -3.33
CA GLN A 124 2.86 36.76 -2.20
C GLN A 124 2.80 35.52 -1.27
N SER A 125 2.13 34.44 -1.68
CA SER A 125 1.83 33.27 -0.84
C SER A 125 2.15 31.98 -1.60
N VAL A 126 2.85 31.05 -0.96
CA VAL A 126 2.98 29.67 -1.43
C VAL A 126 1.90 28.85 -0.75
N ILE A 127 1.11 28.09 -1.51
CA ILE A 127 0.09 27.20 -0.94
C ILE A 127 0.63 25.78 -1.06
N VAL A 128 0.81 25.11 0.07
CA VAL A 128 1.14 23.69 0.13
C VAL A 128 -0.16 22.95 0.38
N ILE A 129 -0.62 22.18 -0.60
CA ILE A 129 -1.83 21.37 -0.48
C ILE A 129 -1.40 19.98 0.01
N ILE A 130 -1.78 19.60 1.24
CA ILE A 130 -1.61 18.25 1.74
C ILE A 130 -2.93 17.52 1.54
N THR A 131 -2.98 16.65 0.53
CA THR A 131 -4.16 15.83 0.30
C THR A 131 -4.03 14.54 1.10
N ILE A 132 -4.86 14.35 2.14
CA ILE A 132 -4.96 13.06 2.82
C ILE A 132 -5.94 12.21 2.01
N LEU A 133 -5.48 11.07 1.49
CA LEU A 133 -6.26 10.11 0.69
C LEU A 133 -7.55 9.58 1.36
N SER A 134 -7.84 9.99 2.61
CA SER A 134 -9.09 9.73 3.33
C SER A 134 -10.23 10.70 2.97
N ARG A 135 -10.27 11.27 1.76
CA ARG A 135 -11.22 12.34 1.34
C ARG A 135 -11.17 13.60 2.23
N LYS A 136 -10.03 13.90 2.85
CA LYS A 136 -9.84 15.13 3.66
C LYS A 136 -8.62 15.86 3.14
N SER A 137 -8.81 17.03 2.53
CA SER A 137 -7.71 17.91 2.12
C SER A 137 -7.40 18.89 3.25
N LEU A 138 -6.12 18.99 3.57
CA LEU A 138 -5.58 19.97 4.50
C LEU A 138 -4.85 21.03 3.68
N LEU A 139 -5.34 22.26 3.71
CA LEU A 139 -4.72 23.38 3.02
C LEU A 139 -3.75 24.07 3.99
N TYR A 140 -2.46 24.02 3.67
CA TYR A 140 -1.43 24.79 4.37
C TYR A 140 -1.09 26.01 3.52
N LYS A 141 -1.20 27.20 4.12
CA LYS A 141 -0.72 28.44 3.49
C LYS A 141 0.63 28.77 4.12
N SER A 142 1.67 28.90 3.31
CA SER A 142 2.95 29.45 3.75
C SER A 142 3.16 30.84 3.12
N GLN A 143 3.59 31.79 3.93
CA GLN A 143 3.97 33.12 3.46
C GLN A 143 5.47 33.28 3.68
N VAL A 144 6.20 33.60 2.61
CA VAL A 144 7.62 33.95 2.70
C VAL A 144 7.68 35.43 3.07
N LEU A 145 8.00 35.71 4.34
CA LEU A 145 8.23 37.08 4.83
C LEU A 145 9.72 37.19 5.15
N GLN A 146 10.45 37.99 4.36
CA GLN A 146 11.84 38.40 4.66
C GLN A 146 12.78 37.26 5.11
N GLY A 147 12.79 36.15 4.38
CA GLY A 147 13.70 35.03 4.65
C GLY A 147 13.24 34.03 5.72
N GLU A 148 12.14 34.29 6.42
CA GLU A 148 11.49 33.32 7.32
C GLU A 148 10.21 32.77 6.67
N VAL A 149 10.08 31.44 6.63
CA VAL A 149 8.86 30.76 6.18
C VAL A 149 7.93 30.60 7.38
N LYS A 150 6.82 31.34 7.41
CA LYS A 150 5.75 31.13 8.41
C LYS A 150 4.71 30.16 7.85
N TYR A 151 4.38 29.13 8.62
CA TYR A 151 3.39 28.11 8.26
C TYR A 151 2.06 28.39 8.98
N GLU A 152 0.97 28.60 8.24
CA GLU A 152 -0.38 28.70 8.79
C GLU A 152 -1.20 27.48 8.31
N CYS A 153 -1.60 26.61 9.25
CA CYS A 153 -2.44 25.44 8.98
C CYS A 153 -3.92 25.84 9.05
N LYS A 154 -4.67 25.69 7.95
CA LYS A 154 -6.14 25.77 7.98
C LYS A 154 -6.72 24.39 7.67
N LEU A 155 -7.20 23.75 8.73
CA LEU A 155 -8.01 22.53 8.65
C LEU A 155 -9.37 22.87 8.02
N SER A 156 -9.52 22.65 6.71
CA SER A 156 -10.81 22.71 6.05
C SER A 156 -11.51 21.35 6.16
N TYR A 157 -12.44 21.24 7.10
CA TYR A 157 -13.34 20.09 7.18
C TYR A 157 -14.51 20.28 6.21
N SER A 158 -14.55 19.56 5.08
CA SER A 158 -15.84 19.33 4.40
C SER A 158 -16.52 18.13 5.07
N ASN A 159 -17.40 18.40 6.02
CA ASN A 159 -18.33 17.38 6.53
C ASN A 159 -19.34 17.08 5.42
N GLN A 160 -19.13 16.02 4.67
CA GLN A 160 -20.22 15.35 3.94
C GLN A 160 -20.09 13.85 4.19
N TYR A 161 -21.18 13.31 4.74
CA TYR A 161 -21.39 11.96 5.22
C TYR A 161 -21.23 10.89 4.14
#